data_AF-A0A0P4WAH4-F1
#
_entry.id   AF-A0A0P4WAH4-F1
#
_cell.length_a   1.000
_cell.length_b   1.000
_cell.length_c   1.000
_cell.angle_alpha   90.00
_cell.angle_beta   90.00
_cell.angle_gamma   90.00
#
_symmetry.space_group_name_H-M   'P 1'
#
loop_
_entity.id
_entity.type
_entity.pdbx_description
1 polymer ?
#
loop_
_entity_poly.entity_id
_entity_poly.type
_entity_poly.pdbx_seq_one_letter_code
_entity_poly.pdbx_strand_id
1 'polypeptide(L)'
;MISRMTEGLEVRAASVSPRVYVVPVFEVASTVPATKEELLQQYHRHDAVYFHRHVCAHCQRFPAIAEWITQPGTPGTIKTFSVVKREFPYHRWEPIYICTKQEPLYDERLSWEGLQDKMTQMHELCLQEYNLVILDRAFLVHAPGIKRRGKSKTKDETWREPFVIKNSKIYDQIMEEMQKKYGHSEKCRRH
;
A
#
# COMPACT_ATOMS: atom_id res chain seq x y z
N MET A 1 -33.63 -0.71 53.68
CA MET A 1 -32.68 -1.26 52.68
C MET A 1 -32.79 -0.42 51.42
N ILE A 2 -31.90 0.56 51.24
CA ILE A 2 -31.81 1.36 50.01
C ILE A 2 -30.48 0.98 49.37
N SER A 3 -30.53 0.04 48.43
CA SER A 3 -29.34 -0.37 47.66
C SER A 3 -29.12 0.65 46.56
N ARG A 4 -28.05 1.44 46.68
CA ARG A 4 -27.54 2.30 45.61
C ARG A 4 -26.83 1.40 44.60
N MET A 5 -27.48 1.13 43.47
CA MET A 5 -26.78 0.63 42.29
C MET A 5 -26.20 1.83 41.55
N THR A 6 -24.93 2.11 41.79
CA THR A 6 -24.11 2.92 40.88
C THR A 6 -23.66 2.01 39.75
N GLU A 7 -24.41 2.02 38.64
CA GLU A 7 -23.92 1.49 37.36
C GLU A 7 -22.75 2.35 36.90
N GLY A 8 -21.56 1.76 36.91
CA GLY A 8 -20.39 2.36 36.29
C GLY A 8 -20.59 2.40 34.77
N LEU A 9 -20.57 3.60 34.20
CA LEU A 9 -20.28 3.77 32.79
C LEU A 9 -18.84 3.26 32.56
N GLU A 10 -18.69 2.05 32.03
CA GLU A 10 -17.46 1.66 31.36
C GLU A 10 -17.30 2.56 30.13
N VAL A 11 -16.48 3.59 30.28
CA VAL A 11 -15.91 4.32 29.15
C VAL A 11 -15.06 3.30 28.40
N ARG A 12 -15.62 2.69 27.35
CA ARG A 12 -14.83 1.95 26.36
C ARG A 12 -13.77 2.91 25.85
N ALA A 13 -12.51 2.69 26.24
CA ALA A 13 -11.38 3.41 25.68
C ALA A 13 -11.52 3.33 24.16
N ALA A 14 -11.56 4.49 23.48
CA ALA A 14 -11.64 4.52 22.03
C ALA A 14 -10.51 3.64 21.48
N SER A 15 -10.88 2.55 20.80
CA SER A 15 -9.90 1.64 20.23
C SER A 15 -9.07 2.42 19.22
N VAL A 16 -7.81 2.70 19.55
CA VAL A 16 -6.89 3.36 18.64
C VAL A 16 -6.70 2.42 17.45
N SER A 17 -7.16 2.83 16.26
CA SER A 17 -6.95 2.05 15.06
C SER A 17 -5.45 1.75 14.88
N PRO A 18 -5.08 0.49 14.60
CA PRO A 18 -3.68 0.12 14.40
C PRO A 18 -3.10 0.85 13.19
N ARG A 19 -1.78 0.92 13.06
CA ARG A 19 -1.14 1.73 12.02
C ARG A 19 0.11 1.08 11.44
N VAL A 20 0.36 1.37 10.17
CA VAL A 20 1.59 1.05 9.45
C VAL A 20 2.17 2.30 8.82
N TYR A 21 3.48 2.34 8.61
CA TYR A 21 4.17 3.51 8.07
C TYR A 21 4.56 3.30 6.62
N VAL A 22 3.85 3.94 5.71
CA VAL A 22 4.03 3.83 4.27
C VAL A 22 5.24 4.61 3.80
N VAL A 23 6.05 3.96 2.98
CA VAL A 23 7.21 4.53 2.30
C VAL A 23 6.91 4.60 0.80
N PRO A 24 6.63 5.80 0.24
CA PRO A 24 6.44 5.99 -1.19
C PRO A 24 7.58 5.42 -2.04
N VAL A 25 7.24 4.80 -3.18
CA VAL A 25 8.20 4.17 -4.07
C VAL A 25 8.26 4.93 -5.39
N PHE A 26 9.47 5.12 -5.92
CA PHE A 26 9.74 5.81 -7.18
C PHE A 26 10.58 4.94 -8.13
N GLU A 27 10.46 5.18 -9.43
CA GLU A 27 11.38 4.69 -10.46
C GLU A 27 12.23 5.86 -10.93
N VAL A 28 13.55 5.66 -10.99
CA VAL A 28 14.49 6.69 -11.45
C VAL A 28 15.23 6.20 -12.69
N ALA A 29 15.52 7.11 -13.62
CA ALA A 29 16.13 6.77 -14.90
C ALA A 29 17.54 6.19 -14.74
N SER A 30 18.35 6.75 -13.85
CA SER A 30 19.76 6.35 -13.68
C SER A 30 20.25 6.48 -12.23
N THR A 31 20.49 7.70 -11.76
CA THR A 31 21.14 7.93 -10.46
C THR A 31 20.15 7.79 -9.30
N VAL A 32 20.51 6.99 -8.30
CA VAL A 32 19.72 6.85 -7.06
C VAL A 32 19.86 8.12 -6.22
N PRO A 33 18.77 8.86 -5.94
CA PRO A 33 18.82 10.04 -5.09
C PRO A 33 19.02 9.64 -3.63
N ALA A 34 19.95 10.30 -2.94
CA ALA A 34 20.23 10.11 -1.52
C ALA A 34 19.25 10.90 -0.63
N THR A 35 18.67 11.97 -1.17
CA THR A 35 17.78 12.88 -0.46
C THR A 35 16.45 13.08 -1.18
N LYS A 36 15.42 13.52 -0.46
CA LYS A 36 14.13 13.85 -1.09
C LYS A 36 14.31 15.02 -2.07
N GLU A 37 15.18 15.98 -1.76
CA GLU A 37 15.50 17.11 -2.62
C GLU A 37 16.03 16.66 -3.99
N GLU A 38 17.00 15.73 -4.00
CA GLU A 38 17.52 15.14 -5.23
C GLU A 38 16.44 14.38 -6.00
N LEU A 39 15.61 13.60 -5.30
CA LEU A 39 14.47 12.91 -5.92
C LEU A 39 13.50 13.91 -6.58
N LEU A 40 13.17 15.02 -5.91
CA LEU A 40 12.28 16.04 -6.45
C LEU A 40 12.90 16.72 -7.67
N GLN A 41 14.20 17.04 -7.65
CA GLN A 41 14.92 17.55 -8.83
C GLN A 41 14.85 16.58 -10.00
N GLN A 42 15.04 15.28 -9.75
CA GLN A 42 14.87 14.25 -10.78
C GLN A 42 13.41 14.18 -11.27
N TYR A 43 12.44 14.27 -10.37
CA TYR A 43 11.01 14.24 -10.71
C TYR A 43 10.61 15.41 -11.61
N HIS A 44 11.08 16.63 -11.30
CA HIS A 44 10.82 17.83 -12.10
C HIS A 44 11.46 17.77 -13.49
N ARG A 45 12.60 17.09 -13.63
CA ARG A 45 13.24 16.82 -14.93
C ARG A 45 12.63 15.63 -15.68
N HIS A 46 11.61 14.98 -15.12
CA HIS A 46 11.01 13.74 -15.63
C HIS A 46 11.96 12.52 -15.66
N ASP A 47 13.06 12.60 -14.90
CA ASP A 47 14.00 11.49 -14.67
C ASP A 47 13.56 10.58 -13.52
N ALA A 48 12.52 10.96 -12.78
CA ALA A 48 11.88 10.13 -11.77
C ALA A 48 10.35 10.16 -11.90
N VAL A 49 9.70 9.05 -11.58
CA VAL A 49 8.23 8.93 -11.50
C VAL A 49 7.85 8.07 -10.30
N TYR A 50 6.63 8.23 -9.77
CA TYR A 50 6.15 7.25 -8.79
C TYR A 50 6.08 5.86 -9.42
N PHE A 51 6.31 4.83 -8.60
CA PHE A 51 6.47 3.46 -9.05
C PHE A 51 5.29 3.01 -9.92
N HIS A 52 5.59 2.37 -11.05
CA HIS A 52 4.60 1.87 -12.00
C HIS A 52 3.69 2.94 -12.62
N ARG A 53 4.04 4.24 -12.57
CA ARG A 53 3.25 5.31 -13.24
C ARG A 53 2.88 4.99 -14.69
N HIS A 54 3.81 4.39 -15.43
CA HIS A 54 3.61 4.04 -16.85
C HIS A 54 3.29 2.56 -17.09
N VAL A 55 3.10 1.76 -16.03
CA VAL A 55 2.73 0.33 -16.07
C VAL A 55 1.33 0.10 -15.53
N CYS A 56 0.98 0.70 -14.40
CA CYS A 56 -0.35 0.72 -13.81
C CYS A 56 -0.49 2.01 -13.00
N ALA A 57 -1.05 3.05 -13.61
CA ALA A 57 -1.07 4.39 -13.02
C ALA A 57 -1.83 4.45 -11.68
N HIS A 58 -2.77 3.54 -11.41
CA HIS A 58 -3.56 3.51 -10.17
C HIS A 58 -3.03 2.54 -9.11
N CYS A 59 -2.27 1.50 -9.46
CA CYS A 59 -1.85 0.44 -8.51
C CYS A 59 -0.93 0.95 -7.39
N GLN A 60 -0.11 1.96 -7.71
CA GLN A 60 0.98 2.45 -6.84
C GLN A 60 0.89 3.95 -6.59
N ARG A 61 -0.20 4.58 -7.05
CA ARG A 61 -0.48 6.00 -6.78
C ARG A 61 -0.99 6.14 -5.35
N PHE A 62 -0.13 6.68 -4.49
CA PHE A 62 -0.50 6.96 -3.12
C PHE A 62 -1.35 8.24 -2.99
N PRO A 63 -2.22 8.35 -1.97
CA PRO A 63 -3.01 9.56 -1.71
C PRO A 63 -2.15 10.81 -1.53
N ALA A 64 -2.63 11.95 -2.02
CA ALA A 64 -1.97 13.26 -1.90
C ALA A 64 -0.52 13.31 -2.45
N ILE A 65 -0.24 12.55 -3.51
CA ILE A 65 1.07 12.54 -4.18
C ILE A 65 1.50 13.92 -4.70
N ALA A 66 0.57 14.74 -5.19
CA ALA A 66 0.92 16.06 -5.73
C ALA A 66 1.48 16.96 -4.64
N GLU A 67 0.87 16.94 -3.47
CA GLU A 67 1.26 17.66 -2.26
C GLU A 67 2.55 17.09 -1.67
N TRP A 68 2.72 15.75 -1.67
CA TRP A 68 3.96 15.13 -1.21
C TRP A 68 5.17 15.56 -2.04
N ILE A 69 4.99 15.72 -3.35
CA ILE A 69 6.03 16.17 -4.27
C ILE A 69 6.36 17.65 -4.07
N THR A 70 5.38 18.50 -3.74
CA THR A 70 5.62 19.94 -3.56
C THR A 70 6.08 20.32 -2.15
N GLN A 71 5.98 19.40 -1.18
CA GLN A 71 6.39 19.63 0.20
C GLN A 71 7.67 18.86 0.53
N PRO A 72 8.87 19.48 0.44
CA PRO A 72 10.13 18.79 0.72
C PRO A 72 10.27 18.32 2.18
N GLY A 73 9.52 18.91 3.12
CA GLY A 73 9.63 18.59 4.56
C GLY A 73 10.90 19.19 5.19
N THR A 74 11.29 18.69 6.36
CA THR A 74 12.48 19.17 7.09
C THR A 74 13.69 18.25 6.88
N PRO A 75 14.82 18.74 6.31
CA PRO A 75 16.03 17.94 6.17
C PRO A 75 16.47 17.23 7.47
N GLY A 76 16.91 15.97 7.33
CA GLY A 76 17.36 15.15 8.46
C GLY A 76 16.25 14.60 9.38
N THR A 77 14.98 14.97 9.17
CA THR A 77 13.86 14.49 10.00
C THR A 77 12.80 13.79 9.18
N ILE A 78 12.33 12.61 9.62
CA ILE A 78 11.16 11.97 9.01
C ILE A 78 9.94 12.26 9.88
N LYS A 79 8.86 12.76 9.27
CA LYS A 79 7.58 13.06 9.92
C LYS A 79 6.42 12.35 9.22
N THR A 80 5.28 12.32 9.89
CA THR A 80 4.01 11.99 9.24
C THR A 80 3.66 13.08 8.24
N PHE A 81 3.45 12.68 6.99
CA PHE A 81 2.87 13.53 5.95
C PHE A 81 1.35 13.52 6.02
N SER A 82 0.75 12.33 5.95
CA SER A 82 -0.70 12.16 6.00
C SER A 82 -1.08 10.80 6.56
N VAL A 83 -2.26 10.70 7.17
CA VAL A 83 -2.85 9.44 7.62
C VAL A 83 -4.06 9.14 6.75
N VAL A 84 -4.10 7.97 6.14
CA VAL A 84 -5.16 7.56 5.20
C VAL A 84 -5.65 6.15 5.49
N LYS A 85 -6.80 5.80 4.93
CA LYS A 85 -7.31 4.43 4.88
C LYS A 85 -7.18 3.88 3.46
N ARG A 86 -7.00 2.56 3.33
CA ARG A 86 -7.02 1.87 2.02
C ARG A 86 -8.45 1.57 1.57
N GLU A 87 -9.29 2.59 1.54
CA GLU A 87 -10.69 2.52 1.10
C GLU A 87 -10.81 3.02 -0.34
N PHE A 88 -11.97 2.84 -0.97
CA PHE A 88 -12.22 3.44 -2.29
C PHE A 88 -11.93 4.95 -2.27
N PRO A 89 -11.18 5.52 -3.24
CA PRO A 89 -10.74 4.93 -4.51
C PRO A 89 -9.40 4.16 -4.46
N TYR A 90 -8.73 4.09 -3.31
CA TYR A 90 -7.40 3.49 -3.12
C TYR A 90 -7.40 1.99 -2.77
N HIS A 91 -8.55 1.31 -2.87
CA HIS A 91 -8.69 -0.14 -2.67
C HIS A 91 -7.74 -1.03 -3.49
N ARG A 92 -7.14 -0.52 -4.58
CA ARG A 92 -6.13 -1.21 -5.40
C ARG A 92 -4.69 -0.83 -5.09
N TRP A 93 -4.48 0.08 -4.14
CA TRP A 93 -3.16 0.57 -3.78
C TRP A 93 -2.39 -0.48 -2.97
N GLU A 94 -1.14 -0.76 -3.35
CA GLU A 94 -0.27 -1.73 -2.67
C GLU A 94 1.04 -1.05 -2.21
N PRO A 95 1.00 -0.23 -1.14
CA PRO A 95 2.19 0.44 -0.65
C PRO A 95 3.21 -0.54 -0.06
N ILE A 96 4.47 -0.13 -0.07
CA ILE A 96 5.48 -0.69 0.84
C ILE A 96 5.36 0.07 2.15
N TYR A 97 5.36 -0.67 3.27
CA TYR A 97 5.25 -0.09 4.59
C TYR A 97 6.17 -0.77 5.60
N ILE A 98 6.46 -0.04 6.67
CA ILE A 98 7.16 -0.50 7.86
C ILE A 98 6.10 -0.84 8.91
N CYS A 99 6.23 -2.01 9.53
CA CYS A 99 5.28 -2.53 10.50
C CYS A 99 5.96 -3.33 11.62
N THR A 100 5.14 -3.88 12.50
CA THR A 100 5.56 -4.79 13.58
C THR A 100 5.46 -6.24 13.12
N LYS A 101 5.23 -7.18 14.05
CA LYS A 101 4.94 -8.59 13.75
C LYS A 101 3.45 -8.93 13.96
N GLN A 102 2.62 -7.93 14.20
CA GLN A 102 1.20 -8.10 14.53
C GLN A 102 0.31 -7.98 13.29
N GLU A 103 0.84 -7.47 12.19
CA GLU A 103 0.13 -7.25 10.94
C GLU A 103 -0.07 -8.57 10.19
N PRO A 104 -1.12 -8.67 9.35
CA PRO A 104 -1.35 -9.82 8.49
C PRO A 104 -0.10 -10.21 7.68
N LEU A 105 0.15 -11.51 7.58
CA LEU A 105 1.22 -12.05 6.74
C LEU A 105 0.78 -12.09 5.27
N TYR A 106 1.74 -12.24 4.36
CA TYR A 106 1.42 -12.62 2.99
C TYR A 106 0.80 -14.02 2.97
N ASP A 107 -0.18 -14.23 2.09
CA ASP A 107 -0.72 -15.56 1.88
C ASP A 107 0.20 -16.34 0.92
N GLU A 108 0.98 -17.28 1.49
CA GLU A 108 2.00 -18.04 0.76
C GLU A 108 1.41 -18.99 -0.30
N ARG A 109 0.08 -19.15 -0.38
CA ARG A 109 -0.56 -19.88 -1.49
C ARG A 109 -0.45 -19.09 -2.80
N LEU A 110 -0.29 -17.77 -2.74
CA LEU A 110 -0.13 -16.90 -3.90
C LEU A 110 1.34 -16.80 -4.30
N SER A 111 1.61 -17.06 -5.58
CA SER A 111 2.96 -16.94 -6.16
C SER A 111 3.22 -15.55 -6.74
N TRP A 112 4.47 -15.11 -6.78
CA TRP A 112 4.85 -13.88 -7.48
C TRP A 112 4.64 -14.01 -8.99
N GLU A 113 4.85 -15.21 -9.54
CA GLU A 113 4.58 -15.55 -10.93
C GLU A 113 3.11 -15.26 -11.26
N GLY A 114 2.18 -15.62 -10.38
CA GLY A 114 0.76 -15.43 -10.61
C GLY A 114 0.25 -14.00 -10.40
N LEU A 115 1.09 -13.06 -9.96
CA LEU A 115 0.78 -11.65 -9.67
C LEU A 115 -0.28 -11.47 -8.56
N GLN A 116 -0.48 -10.22 -8.13
CA GLN A 116 -1.47 -9.81 -7.11
C GLN A 116 -1.29 -10.47 -5.72
N ASP A 117 -0.10 -10.99 -5.44
CA ASP A 117 0.27 -11.69 -4.20
C ASP A 117 0.13 -10.81 -2.93
N LYS A 118 0.23 -9.48 -3.08
CA LYS A 118 0.15 -8.52 -1.96
C LYS A 118 -1.27 -8.01 -1.71
N MET A 119 -2.19 -8.22 -2.65
CA MET A 119 -3.52 -7.62 -2.62
C MET A 119 -4.36 -8.12 -1.46
N THR A 120 -4.20 -9.38 -1.07
CA THR A 120 -4.93 -10.02 0.04
C THR A 120 -4.51 -9.45 1.38
N GLN A 121 -3.20 -9.38 1.65
CA GLN A 121 -2.65 -8.74 2.85
C GLN A 121 -3.16 -7.30 2.99
N MET A 122 -3.13 -6.54 1.88
CA MET A 122 -3.58 -5.15 1.91
C MET A 122 -5.08 -5.04 2.13
N HIS A 123 -5.86 -6.05 1.70
CA HIS A 123 -7.30 -6.07 1.90
C HIS A 123 -7.62 -6.38 3.36
N GLU A 124 -6.89 -7.31 3.97
CA GLU A 124 -7.00 -7.63 5.39
C GLU A 124 -6.63 -6.43 6.28
N LEU A 125 -5.60 -5.65 5.93
CA LEU A 125 -5.31 -4.38 6.62
C LEU A 125 -6.49 -3.40 6.58
N CYS A 126 -7.21 -3.31 5.46
CA CYS A 126 -8.41 -2.48 5.35
C CYS A 126 -9.53 -3.00 6.27
N LEU A 127 -9.81 -4.31 6.23
CA LEU A 127 -10.84 -4.95 7.04
C LEU A 127 -10.58 -4.81 8.55
N GLN A 128 -9.30 -4.73 8.95
CA GLN A 128 -8.87 -4.47 10.33
C GLN A 128 -8.75 -2.97 10.67
N GLU A 129 -9.27 -2.10 9.81
CA GLU A 129 -9.27 -0.64 9.98
C GLU A 129 -7.88 -0.03 10.23
N TYR A 130 -6.83 -0.52 9.57
CA TYR A 130 -5.49 0.07 9.72
C TYR A 130 -5.42 1.50 9.17
N ASN A 131 -4.69 2.35 9.89
CA ASN A 131 -4.22 3.64 9.44
C ASN A 131 -2.91 3.48 8.65
N LEU A 132 -2.89 3.95 7.42
CA LEU A 132 -1.69 4.01 6.60
C LEU A 132 -1.08 5.41 6.77
N VAL A 133 0.03 5.49 7.47
CA VAL A 133 0.75 6.74 7.77
C VAL A 133 1.82 6.95 6.70
N ILE A 134 1.57 7.85 5.75
CA ILE A 134 2.55 8.19 4.72
C ILE A 134 3.64 9.06 5.35
N LEU A 135 4.90 8.68 5.14
CA LEU A 135 6.06 9.43 5.63
C LEU A 135 6.44 10.54 4.65
N ASP A 136 6.82 11.72 5.16
CA ASP A 136 7.10 12.90 4.35
C ASP A 136 8.42 12.83 3.57
N ARG A 137 9.44 12.17 4.11
CA ARG A 137 10.81 12.18 3.58
C ARG A 137 11.44 10.81 3.36
N ALA A 138 10.81 9.75 3.87
CA ALA A 138 11.23 8.39 3.55
C ALA A 138 10.69 8.02 2.16
N PHE A 139 11.52 7.43 1.32
CA PHE A 139 11.12 6.90 0.03
C PHE A 139 12.00 5.70 -0.36
N LEU A 140 11.50 4.86 -1.25
CA LEU A 140 12.26 3.80 -1.89
C LEU A 140 12.39 4.09 -3.37
N VAL A 141 13.45 3.56 -3.98
CA VAL A 141 13.75 3.77 -5.39
C VAL A 141 14.02 2.43 -6.07
N HIS A 142 13.41 2.26 -7.23
CA HIS A 142 13.78 1.25 -8.20
C HIS A 142 14.68 1.90 -9.26
N ALA A 143 15.90 1.38 -9.40
CA ALA A 143 16.91 1.89 -10.32
C ALA A 143 17.72 0.73 -10.91
N PRO A 144 18.31 0.91 -12.12
CA PRO A 144 18.04 1.99 -13.05
C PRO A 144 16.79 1.71 -13.90
N GLY A 145 16.17 2.77 -14.40
CA GLY A 145 15.16 2.73 -15.46
C GLY A 145 13.72 2.91 -14.99
N ILE A 146 12.95 3.57 -15.86
CA ILE A 146 11.51 3.77 -15.69
C ILE A 146 10.77 2.75 -16.55
N LYS A 147 10.04 1.82 -15.92
CA LYS A 147 9.28 0.79 -16.65
C LYS A 147 8.13 1.46 -17.42
N ARG A 148 7.92 1.01 -18.66
CA ARG A 148 6.82 1.50 -19.54
C ARG A 148 6.13 0.31 -20.18
N ARG A 149 4.79 0.37 -20.30
CA ARG A 149 4.03 -0.60 -21.10
C ARG A 149 4.62 -0.68 -22.52
N GLY A 150 4.76 -1.90 -23.05
CA GLY A 150 5.21 -2.12 -24.43
C GLY A 150 6.72 -2.29 -24.62
N LYS A 151 7.58 -1.72 -23.77
CA LYS A 151 9.05 -1.91 -23.88
C LYS A 151 9.56 -3.24 -23.29
N SER A 152 8.72 -3.94 -22.53
CA SER A 152 8.97 -5.30 -22.03
C SER A 152 8.42 -6.40 -22.95
N LYS A 153 7.67 -6.04 -24.01
CA LYS A 153 7.02 -7.00 -24.93
C LYS A 153 7.99 -7.78 -25.83
N THR A 154 9.29 -7.66 -25.61
CA THR A 154 10.28 -8.54 -26.26
C THR A 154 10.34 -9.93 -25.61
N LYS A 155 9.70 -10.14 -24.45
CA LYS A 155 9.57 -11.46 -23.83
C LYS A 155 8.11 -11.90 -23.88
N ASP A 156 7.87 -13.01 -24.56
CA ASP A 156 6.63 -13.76 -24.47
C ASP A 156 6.33 -14.06 -22.98
N GLU A 157 5.24 -13.51 -22.44
CA GLU A 157 4.81 -13.71 -21.04
C GLU A 157 3.87 -14.91 -20.89
N THR A 158 3.60 -15.68 -21.95
CA THR A 158 2.69 -16.85 -21.92
C THR A 158 3.08 -17.88 -20.86
N TRP A 159 4.37 -18.04 -20.56
CA TRP A 159 4.85 -18.94 -19.48
C TRP A 159 4.21 -18.64 -18.12
N ARG A 160 3.74 -17.41 -17.90
CA ARG A 160 3.15 -16.94 -16.65
C ARG A 160 1.65 -17.29 -16.54
N GLU A 161 0.98 -17.56 -17.66
CA GLU A 161 -0.48 -17.79 -17.69
C GLU A 161 -0.97 -18.88 -16.72
N PRO A 162 -0.31 -20.06 -16.61
CA PRO A 162 -0.74 -21.08 -15.65
C PRO A 162 -0.71 -20.58 -14.21
N PHE A 163 0.28 -19.74 -13.86
CA PHE A 163 0.40 -19.16 -12.52
C PHE A 163 -0.66 -18.10 -12.26
N VAL A 164 -0.98 -17.26 -13.26
CA VAL A 164 -2.04 -16.24 -13.14
C VAL A 164 -3.39 -16.89 -12.94
N ILE A 165 -3.71 -17.94 -13.70
CA ILE A 165 -4.96 -18.69 -13.55
C ILE A 165 -5.03 -19.34 -12.16
N LYS A 166 -3.91 -19.92 -11.69
CA LYS A 166 -3.84 -20.52 -10.35
C LYS A 166 -4.04 -19.48 -9.25
N ASN A 167 -3.32 -18.36 -9.29
CA ASN A 167 -3.45 -17.28 -8.32
C ASN A 167 -4.86 -16.70 -8.31
N SER A 168 -5.52 -16.53 -9.46
CA SER A 168 -6.89 -16.02 -9.51
C SER A 168 -7.86 -16.90 -8.71
N LYS A 169 -7.77 -18.23 -8.85
CA LYS A 169 -8.63 -19.17 -8.11
C LYS A 169 -8.33 -19.15 -6.61
N ILE A 170 -7.06 -19.10 -6.24
CA ILE A 170 -6.63 -19.03 -4.83
C ILE A 170 -7.06 -17.69 -4.21
N TYR A 171 -6.94 -16.59 -4.96
CA TYR A 171 -7.38 -15.27 -4.54
C TYR A 171 -8.88 -15.26 -4.23
N ASP A 172 -9.71 -15.84 -5.10
CA ASP A 172 -11.16 -15.99 -4.84
C ASP A 172 -11.44 -16.69 -3.51
N GLN A 173 -10.76 -17.82 -3.25
CA GLN A 173 -10.89 -18.58 -2.02
C GLN A 173 -10.49 -17.74 -0.78
N ILE A 174 -9.35 -17.04 -0.87
CA ILE A 174 -8.88 -16.16 0.21
C ILE A 174 -9.91 -15.06 0.51
N MET A 175 -10.49 -14.43 -0.52
CA MET A 175 -11.46 -13.37 -0.34
C MET A 175 -12.75 -13.89 0.33
N GLU A 176 -13.20 -15.09 0.00
CA GLU A 176 -14.33 -15.74 0.69
C GLU A 176 -14.01 -16.07 2.16
N GLU A 177 -12.81 -16.60 2.43
CA GLU A 177 -12.33 -16.86 3.79
C GLU A 177 -12.28 -15.56 4.62
N MET A 178 -11.78 -14.47 4.04
CA MET A 178 -11.74 -13.14 4.68
C MET A 178 -13.14 -12.60 4.94
N GLN A 179 -14.07 -12.72 3.98
CA GLN A 179 -15.45 -12.29 4.17
C GLN A 179 -16.15 -13.08 5.28
N LYS A 180 -15.88 -14.39 5.41
CA LYS A 180 -16.39 -15.21 6.53
C LYS A 180 -15.79 -14.78 7.87
N LYS A 181 -14.50 -14.42 7.90
CA LYS A 181 -13.76 -14.01 9.11
C LYS A 181 -14.13 -12.62 9.61
N TYR A 182 -14.27 -11.65 8.70
CA TYR A 182 -14.45 -10.23 9.03
C TYR A 182 -15.85 -9.67 8.75
N GLY A 183 -16.69 -10.41 8.02
CA GLY A 183 -17.97 -9.91 7.53
C GLY A 183 -17.84 -9.08 6.25
N HIS A 184 -18.98 -8.56 5.79
CA HIS A 184 -19.04 -7.70 4.60
C HIS A 184 -18.67 -6.25 4.93
N SER A 185 -17.91 -5.59 4.05
CA SER A 185 -17.51 -4.19 4.20
C SER A 185 -17.68 -3.42 2.89
N GLU A 186 -18.54 -2.40 2.90
CA GLU A 186 -18.76 -1.49 1.77
C GLU A 186 -17.56 -0.57 1.50
N LYS A 187 -16.75 -0.32 2.54
CA LYS A 187 -15.56 0.56 2.48
C LYS A 187 -14.37 -0.15 1.84
N CYS A 188 -14.15 -1.41 2.23
CA CYS A 188 -13.05 -2.24 1.76
C CYS A 188 -13.48 -3.05 0.55
N ARG A 189 -13.43 -2.44 -0.63
CA ARG A 189 -13.78 -3.13 -1.88
C ARG A 189 -12.70 -4.14 -2.28
N ARG A 190 -13.15 -5.28 -2.80
CA ARG A 190 -12.31 -6.26 -3.49
C ARG A 190 -11.72 -5.65 -4.77
N HIS A 191 -10.55 -6.15 -5.19
CA HIS A 191 -9.90 -5.79 -6.46
C HIS A 191 -10.62 -6.33 -7.69
#